data_AF-A0A2B4SYG4-F1
#
_entry.id   AF-A0A2B4SYG4-F1
#
_cell.length_a   1.000
_cell.length_b   1.000
_cell.length_c   1.000
_cell.angle_alpha   90.00
_cell.angle_beta   90.00
_cell.angle_gamma   90.00
#
_symmetry.space_group_name_H-M   'P 1'
#
loop_
_entity.id
_entity.type
_entity.pdbx_description
1 polymer ?
#
loop_
_entity_poly.entity_id
_entity_poly.type
_entity_poly.pdbx_seq_one_letter_code
_entity_poly.pdbx_strand_id
1 'polypeptide(L)'
;MTESLPFPVVTLCNFNALRNDSLQAAKEDGMDIFKNLFTGELAKNISSNRRKRRSNDPAPTLESLANQEGSTYDSDDDDDEDFSWDDDEDEEFRDPFKKDPTFLKKEQFAVLMAKEDLSLLSMIGHQFDDLVLSCTYRGVPCKNFSSIFWRKFWHYKYGNCFVFNSGKTKSGENAPILKSNKPGPSHGLILELNVEQEEYVGQMSPEAGIKLDISPHGEMPFPLERGLSLAPGYATMIGMRKACRKSCLAYNQLKRCRCMQYQFPGSSNYGICNVIDKPTLKCLSGVQKMFKENKLNCTTSCPPPCREEGYKMSSSFALWPSEKYEPIYEEALQKEHKILFTKIGSSHRKNVCKLQVFYEELNLEMITEQRSYEIEDFVSDIGGQLGLWIGFSVLTAAEFLELFMLIFHAVLKSCGAKKTQNSNHIHQDSVA
;
A
#
# COMPACT_ATOMS: atom_id res chain seq x y z
N MET A 1 -4.13 -13.66 32.11
CA MET A 1 -4.40 -12.26 31.72
C MET A 1 -5.13 -12.28 30.38
N THR A 2 -6.11 -11.42 30.15
CA THR A 2 -6.79 -11.35 28.84
C THR A 2 -5.92 -10.57 27.85
N GLU A 3 -5.24 -11.29 26.96
CA GLU A 3 -4.51 -10.66 25.86
C GLU A 3 -5.48 -9.84 25.00
N SER A 4 -5.20 -8.53 24.89
CA SER A 4 -6.02 -7.59 24.15
C SER A 4 -5.19 -6.96 23.05
N LEU A 5 -5.55 -7.27 21.81
CA LEU A 5 -4.83 -6.81 20.63
C LEU A 5 -5.25 -5.38 20.27
N PRO A 6 -4.31 -4.50 19.87
CA PRO A 6 -4.70 -3.26 19.20
C PRO A 6 -5.48 -3.62 17.93
N PHE A 7 -6.67 -3.05 17.75
CA PHE A 7 -7.44 -3.23 16.52
C PHE A 7 -6.83 -2.34 15.42
N PRO A 8 -6.67 -2.79 14.16
CA PRO A 8 -5.91 -2.05 13.17
C PRO A 8 -6.55 -0.71 12.79
N VAL A 9 -5.78 0.10 12.07
CA VAL A 9 -6.30 1.27 11.37
C VAL A 9 -7.13 0.78 10.17
N VAL A 10 -8.35 1.28 10.05
CA VAL A 10 -9.27 0.93 8.96
C VAL A 10 -9.61 2.20 8.19
N THR A 11 -9.20 2.28 6.94
CA THR A 11 -9.40 3.45 6.06
C THR A 11 -10.42 3.14 4.98
N LEU A 12 -11.39 4.02 4.79
CA LEU A 12 -12.48 3.92 3.82
C LEU A 12 -12.45 5.13 2.91
N CYS A 13 -12.50 4.93 1.60
CA CYS A 13 -12.63 6.01 0.62
C CYS A 13 -13.69 5.63 -0.42
N ASN A 14 -14.52 6.58 -0.86
CA ASN A 14 -15.44 6.35 -1.96
C ASN A 14 -14.64 6.25 -3.28
N PHE A 15 -15.08 5.45 -4.25
CA PHE A 15 -14.47 5.41 -5.58
C PHE A 15 -14.66 6.73 -6.34
N ASN A 16 -15.73 7.45 -6.02
CA ASN A 16 -16.01 8.79 -6.51
C ASN A 16 -15.46 9.86 -5.56
N ALA A 17 -14.70 10.82 -6.09
CA ALA A 17 -14.03 11.84 -5.26
C ALA A 17 -14.94 13.02 -4.88
N LEU A 18 -15.87 13.40 -5.77
CA LEU A 18 -16.69 14.61 -5.66
C LEU A 18 -18.18 14.26 -5.81
N ARG A 19 -19.03 14.85 -4.97
CA ARG A 19 -20.47 14.79 -5.18
C ARG A 19 -20.86 15.66 -6.38
N ASN A 20 -21.66 15.11 -7.28
CA ASN A 20 -22.13 15.76 -8.50
C ASN A 20 -23.00 16.99 -8.22
N ASP A 21 -23.86 16.96 -7.20
CA ASP A 21 -24.74 18.09 -6.87
C ASP A 21 -23.95 19.23 -6.20
N SER A 22 -23.00 18.89 -5.31
CA SER A 22 -22.04 19.86 -4.76
C SER A 22 -21.17 20.50 -5.83
N LEU A 23 -20.77 19.73 -6.86
CA LEU A 23 -20.00 20.24 -8.01
C LEU A 23 -20.83 21.17 -8.91
N GLN A 24 -22.13 20.92 -9.05
CA GLN A 24 -23.06 21.80 -9.77
C GLN A 24 -23.30 23.11 -9.02
N ALA A 25 -23.55 23.07 -7.71
CA ALA A 25 -23.69 24.28 -6.89
C ALA A 25 -22.41 25.15 -6.95
N ALA A 26 -21.23 24.53 -6.81
CA ALA A 26 -19.94 25.22 -6.92
C ALA A 26 -19.71 25.90 -8.28
N LYS A 27 -20.35 25.41 -9.36
CA LYS A 27 -20.30 25.99 -10.70
C LYS A 27 -21.25 27.19 -10.86
N GLU A 28 -22.36 27.22 -10.12
CA GLU A 28 -23.32 28.33 -10.11
C GLU A 28 -22.80 29.52 -9.29
N ASP A 29 -22.09 29.27 -8.18
CA ASP A 29 -21.43 30.29 -7.34
C ASP A 29 -20.21 30.98 -8.00
N GLY A 30 -19.92 30.69 -9.27
CA GLY A 30 -18.94 31.43 -10.07
C GLY A 30 -17.50 30.90 -10.02
N MET A 31 -17.24 29.70 -9.48
CA MET A 31 -15.93 29.06 -9.69
C MET A 31 -15.81 28.52 -11.12
N ASP A 32 -15.23 29.35 -12.00
CA ASP A 32 -14.97 29.05 -13.42
C ASP A 32 -14.09 27.81 -13.69
N ILE A 33 -13.47 27.27 -12.62
CA ILE A 33 -12.50 26.17 -12.59
C ILE A 33 -13.01 24.91 -13.32
N PHE A 34 -14.31 24.60 -13.22
CA PHE A 34 -14.90 23.40 -13.83
C PHE A 34 -15.63 23.65 -15.18
N LYS A 35 -15.85 24.90 -15.60
CA LYS A 35 -16.58 25.19 -16.87
C LYS A 35 -15.90 24.60 -18.10
N ASN A 36 -14.57 24.71 -18.19
CA ASN A 36 -13.80 24.33 -19.36
C ASN A 36 -13.52 22.82 -19.48
N LEU A 37 -13.77 22.05 -18.42
CA LEU A 37 -13.45 20.62 -18.37
C LEU A 37 -14.54 19.76 -19.03
N PHE A 38 -15.81 20.12 -18.81
CA PHE A 38 -16.97 19.35 -19.28
C PHE A 38 -17.51 19.78 -20.65
N THR A 39 -17.15 20.97 -21.16
CA THR A 39 -17.57 21.49 -22.48
C THR A 39 -16.84 20.85 -23.67
N GLY A 40 -15.82 20.01 -23.42
CA GLY A 40 -15.14 19.24 -24.47
C GLY A 40 -14.24 20.05 -25.40
N GLU A 41 -14.03 21.34 -25.15
CA GLU A 41 -13.32 22.22 -26.08
C GLU A 41 -11.82 21.93 -26.21
N LEU A 42 -11.22 21.25 -25.23
CA LEU A 42 -9.84 20.78 -25.33
C LEU A 42 -9.63 19.77 -26.49
N ALA A 43 -10.67 19.05 -26.90
CA ALA A 43 -10.61 18.13 -28.05
C ALA A 43 -10.57 18.87 -29.40
N LYS A 44 -11.15 20.08 -29.49
CA LYS A 44 -11.17 20.89 -30.73
C LYS A 44 -9.77 21.43 -31.07
N ASN A 45 -8.96 21.78 -30.06
CA ASN A 45 -7.61 22.32 -30.28
C ASN A 45 -6.57 21.29 -30.78
N ILE A 46 -6.86 19.99 -30.66
CA ILE A 46 -6.00 18.94 -31.23
C ILE A 46 -6.37 18.66 -32.70
N SER A 47 -7.66 18.79 -33.07
CA SER A 47 -8.09 18.60 -34.46
C SER A 47 -7.72 19.78 -35.38
N SER A 48 -7.69 21.01 -34.86
CA SER A 48 -7.29 22.21 -35.61
C SER A 48 -5.83 22.17 -36.07
N ASN A 49 -4.91 21.67 -35.23
CA ASN A 49 -3.51 21.49 -35.59
C ASN A 49 -3.27 20.37 -36.63
N ARG A 50 -4.21 19.42 -36.80
CA ARG A 50 -4.12 18.38 -37.84
C ARG A 50 -4.45 18.92 -39.25
N ARG A 51 -5.17 20.04 -39.37
CA ARG A 51 -5.47 20.68 -40.67
C ARG A 51 -4.37 21.61 -41.20
N LYS A 52 -3.37 21.98 -40.38
CA LYS A 52 -2.24 22.85 -40.79
C LYS A 52 -1.02 22.11 -41.36
N ARG A 53 -1.09 20.77 -41.53
CA ARG A 53 0.00 19.93 -42.06
C ARG A 53 -0.36 19.21 -43.38
N ARG A 54 -1.27 19.82 -44.16
CA ARG A 54 -1.66 19.36 -45.51
C ARG A 54 -1.81 20.57 -46.44
N SER A 55 -0.72 21.31 -46.61
CA SER A 55 -0.61 22.46 -47.51
C SER A 55 0.85 22.69 -47.90
N ASN A 56 1.37 21.80 -48.76
CA ASN A 56 2.55 21.97 -49.62
C ASN A 56 2.77 20.66 -50.40
N ASP A 57 1.92 20.39 -51.38
CA ASP A 57 2.19 19.50 -52.51
C ASP A 57 1.37 20.02 -53.72
N PRO A 58 1.89 20.00 -54.97
CA PRO A 58 1.19 20.58 -56.12
C PRO A 58 0.08 19.66 -56.64
N ALA A 59 -1.00 20.24 -57.15
CA ALA A 59 -2.10 19.50 -57.75
C ALA A 59 -1.82 19.11 -59.23
N PRO A 60 -2.18 17.90 -59.67
CA PRO A 60 -2.51 17.63 -61.06
C PRO A 60 -3.95 18.08 -61.38
N THR A 61 -4.21 18.34 -62.66
CA THR A 61 -5.44 18.98 -63.16
C THR A 61 -6.65 18.05 -63.31
N LEU A 62 -7.81 18.68 -63.33
CA LEU A 62 -9.14 18.09 -63.48
C LEU A 62 -9.50 17.93 -64.96
N GLU A 63 -9.94 16.75 -65.41
CA GLU A 63 -10.58 16.62 -66.73
C GLU A 63 -11.68 15.54 -66.75
N SER A 64 -12.83 15.90 -67.36
CA SER A 64 -14.03 15.11 -67.72
C SER A 64 -14.51 13.99 -66.77
N LEU A 65 -15.64 14.13 -66.06
CA LEU A 65 -17.01 14.00 -66.59
C LEU A 65 -17.26 12.72 -67.43
N ALA A 66 -17.92 11.71 -66.83
CA ALA A 66 -19.31 11.34 -67.16
C ALA A 66 -19.69 9.94 -66.61
N ASN A 67 -20.96 9.82 -66.20
CA ASN A 67 -21.87 8.67 -66.30
C ASN A 67 -21.30 7.32 -66.80
N GLN A 68 -21.62 6.20 -66.14
CA GLN A 68 -22.86 5.46 -66.45
C GLN A 68 -23.18 4.32 -65.45
N GLU A 69 -24.35 3.71 -65.63
CA GLU A 69 -24.98 2.70 -64.80
C GLU A 69 -24.45 1.27 -65.05
N GLY A 70 -24.51 0.42 -64.01
CA GLY A 70 -25.23 -0.86 -64.10
C GLY A 70 -24.47 -2.15 -64.44
N SER A 71 -24.76 -3.20 -63.65
CA SER A 71 -24.76 -4.64 -64.05
C SER A 71 -23.38 -5.29 -64.32
N THR A 72 -23.14 -6.61 -64.34
CA THR A 72 -23.86 -7.81 -63.85
C THR A 72 -22.91 -9.02 -64.04
N TYR A 73 -22.76 -9.87 -62.99
CA TYR A 73 -22.48 -11.33 -63.00
C TYR A 73 -21.29 -11.99 -63.76
N ASP A 74 -20.95 -13.19 -63.23
CA ASP A 74 -20.22 -14.37 -63.77
C ASP A 74 -18.72 -14.18 -64.16
N SER A 75 -17.81 -15.15 -63.93
CA SER A 75 -17.88 -16.43 -63.20
C SER A 75 -16.49 -16.87 -62.66
N ASP A 76 -16.51 -17.90 -61.79
CA ASP A 76 -15.53 -18.97 -61.50
C ASP A 76 -14.11 -18.95 -62.12
N ASP A 77 -13.10 -19.19 -61.28
CA ASP A 77 -12.05 -20.20 -61.53
C ASP A 77 -11.41 -20.61 -60.17
N ASP A 78 -11.23 -21.92 -59.95
CA ASP A 78 -10.53 -22.49 -58.79
C ASP A 78 -9.01 -22.45 -59.01
N ASP A 79 -8.25 -21.78 -58.15
CA ASP A 79 -6.78 -21.92 -58.07
C ASP A 79 -6.33 -21.99 -56.60
N ASP A 80 -5.66 -23.11 -56.30
CA ASP A 80 -5.07 -23.60 -55.04
C ASP A 80 -4.83 -22.61 -53.86
N GLU A 81 -5.33 -22.99 -52.68
CA GLU A 81 -4.97 -22.39 -51.38
C GLU A 81 -3.49 -22.68 -51.00
N ASP A 82 -2.55 -21.93 -51.57
CA ASP A 82 -1.19 -21.86 -51.05
C ASP A 82 -1.18 -20.93 -49.81
N PHE A 83 -1.55 -21.49 -48.66
CA PHE A 83 -1.73 -20.79 -47.39
C PHE A 83 -0.38 -20.32 -46.82
N SER A 84 0.15 -19.22 -47.37
CA SER A 84 1.32 -18.52 -46.81
C SER A 84 0.99 -18.08 -45.39
N TRP A 85 1.78 -18.55 -44.42
CA TRP A 85 1.79 -17.99 -43.07
C TRP A 85 2.61 -16.70 -43.13
N ASP A 86 1.98 -15.63 -43.60
CA ASP A 86 2.52 -14.28 -43.46
C ASP A 86 2.45 -13.91 -41.97
N ASP A 87 3.54 -14.20 -41.25
CA ASP A 87 3.78 -13.94 -39.82
C ASP A 87 3.90 -12.41 -39.50
N ASP A 88 3.01 -11.58 -40.07
CA ASP A 88 2.96 -10.11 -39.92
C ASP A 88 1.85 -9.64 -38.96
N GLU A 89 1.76 -10.26 -37.78
CA GLU A 89 1.12 -9.65 -36.59
C GLU A 89 2.15 -9.31 -35.49
N ASP A 90 3.17 -8.55 -35.90
CA ASP A 90 3.80 -7.60 -34.97
C ASP A 90 2.71 -6.60 -34.51
N GLU A 91 2.07 -6.86 -33.37
CA GLU A 91 1.29 -5.85 -32.64
C GLU A 91 2.24 -4.72 -32.21
N GLU A 92 2.49 -3.79 -33.13
CA GLU A 92 3.30 -2.60 -32.92
C GLU A 92 2.77 -1.87 -31.69
N PHE A 93 3.57 -1.88 -30.61
CA PHE A 93 3.21 -1.35 -29.31
C PHE A 93 3.07 0.18 -29.41
N ARG A 94 1.86 0.62 -29.81
CA ARG A 94 1.55 1.97 -30.28
C ARG A 94 2.19 3.03 -29.38
N ASP A 95 3.09 3.82 -30.00
CA ASP A 95 3.72 5.04 -29.50
C ASP A 95 3.42 5.37 -28.02
N PRO A 96 4.36 5.19 -27.07
CA PRO A 96 4.12 5.42 -25.65
C PRO A 96 3.75 6.88 -25.29
N PHE A 97 3.89 7.84 -26.22
CA PHE A 97 3.39 9.20 -26.04
C PHE A 97 1.90 9.35 -26.40
N LYS A 98 1.32 8.41 -27.16
CA LYS A 98 -0.09 8.38 -27.60
C LYS A 98 -1.02 7.82 -26.52
N LYS A 99 -1.04 8.49 -25.37
CA LYS A 99 -1.93 8.19 -24.24
C LYS A 99 -3.41 8.29 -24.65
N ASP A 100 -4.23 7.41 -24.09
CA ASP A 100 -5.68 7.43 -24.31
C ASP A 100 -6.30 8.79 -23.91
N PRO A 101 -7.22 9.37 -24.69
CA PRO A 101 -7.85 10.65 -24.36
C PRO A 101 -8.59 10.66 -23.00
N THR A 102 -9.13 9.53 -22.57
CA THR A 102 -9.78 9.36 -21.26
C THR A 102 -8.76 9.35 -20.13
N PHE A 103 -7.60 8.71 -20.34
CA PHE A 103 -6.48 8.75 -19.41
C PHE A 103 -5.96 10.19 -19.23
N LEU A 104 -5.73 10.91 -20.33
CA LEU A 104 -5.27 12.30 -20.29
C LEU A 104 -6.23 13.23 -19.55
N LYS A 105 -7.55 13.07 -19.74
CA LYS A 105 -8.57 13.82 -18.98
C LYS A 105 -8.51 13.53 -17.48
N LYS A 106 -8.34 12.26 -17.09
CA LYS A 106 -8.23 11.84 -15.68
C LYS A 106 -6.99 12.44 -15.00
N GLU A 107 -5.85 12.41 -15.67
CA GLU A 107 -4.61 13.02 -15.19
C GLU A 107 -4.73 14.56 -15.07
N GLN A 108 -5.26 15.23 -16.09
CA GLN A 108 -5.48 16.68 -16.07
C GLN A 108 -6.41 17.10 -14.93
N PHE A 109 -7.46 16.33 -14.66
CA PHE A 109 -8.34 16.54 -13.52
C PHE A 109 -7.62 16.33 -12.19
N ALA A 110 -6.83 15.26 -12.04
CA ALA A 110 -6.05 15.03 -10.81
C ALA A 110 -5.07 16.19 -10.53
N VAL A 111 -4.44 16.75 -11.57
CA VAL A 111 -3.57 17.94 -11.44
C VAL A 111 -4.36 19.21 -11.10
N LEU A 112 -5.58 19.38 -11.62
CA LEU A 112 -6.47 20.48 -11.24
C LEU A 112 -6.85 20.39 -9.76
N MET A 113 -7.34 19.22 -9.34
CA MET A 113 -7.73 18.91 -7.96
C MET A 113 -6.58 19.03 -6.96
N ALA A 114 -5.33 18.88 -7.39
CA ALA A 114 -4.15 19.07 -6.54
C ALA A 114 -3.73 20.54 -6.35
N LYS A 115 -4.33 21.49 -7.09
CA LYS A 115 -4.08 22.94 -6.97
C LYS A 115 -5.12 23.67 -6.13
N GLU A 116 -6.29 23.08 -5.93
CA GLU A 116 -7.38 23.67 -5.15
C GLU A 116 -7.15 23.55 -3.64
N ASP A 117 -7.83 24.41 -2.86
CA ASP A 117 -7.71 24.37 -1.41
C ASP A 117 -8.40 23.12 -0.81
N LEU A 118 -7.74 22.54 0.18
CA LEU A 118 -8.19 21.34 0.87
C LEU A 118 -9.50 21.53 1.63
N SER A 119 -9.82 22.76 2.09
CA SER A 119 -11.08 23.01 2.80
C SER A 119 -12.29 22.93 1.87
N LEU A 120 -12.17 23.50 0.66
CA LEU A 120 -13.16 23.45 -0.40
C LEU A 120 -13.35 22.02 -0.90
N LEU A 121 -12.26 21.34 -1.27
CA LEU A 121 -12.27 19.94 -1.69
C LEU A 121 -12.98 19.03 -0.66
N SER A 122 -12.61 19.19 0.61
CA SER A 122 -13.23 18.52 1.76
C SER A 122 -14.74 18.77 1.88
N MET A 123 -15.25 19.92 1.42
CA MET A 123 -16.67 20.28 1.44
C MET A 123 -17.45 19.63 0.29
N ILE A 124 -16.89 19.62 -0.93
CA ILE A 124 -17.57 19.09 -2.13
C ILE A 124 -17.45 17.56 -2.31
N GLY A 125 -16.57 16.89 -1.58
CA GLY A 125 -16.53 15.42 -1.51
C GLY A 125 -17.59 14.82 -0.58
N HIS A 126 -17.75 13.49 -0.65
CA HIS A 126 -18.67 12.71 0.21
C HIS A 126 -18.44 12.97 1.71
N GLN A 127 -19.51 13.11 2.50
CA GLN A 127 -19.39 13.38 3.95
C GLN A 127 -19.55 12.10 4.79
N PHE A 128 -19.13 12.18 6.05
CA PHE A 128 -19.10 11.01 6.94
C PHE A 128 -20.49 10.46 7.24
N ASP A 129 -21.45 11.35 7.52
CA ASP A 129 -22.79 10.99 7.97
C ASP A 129 -23.66 10.42 6.84
N ASP A 130 -23.35 10.80 5.59
CA ASP A 130 -23.91 10.27 4.34
C ASP A 130 -23.35 8.88 4.04
N LEU A 131 -22.01 8.75 4.04
CA LEU A 131 -21.29 7.50 3.71
C LEU A 131 -21.48 6.40 4.77
N VAL A 132 -21.53 6.74 6.06
CA VAL A 132 -21.62 5.75 7.15
C VAL A 132 -23.03 5.72 7.73
N LEU A 133 -23.84 4.77 7.24
CA LEU A 133 -25.21 4.55 7.72
C LEU A 133 -25.22 4.06 9.16
N SER A 134 -24.50 2.97 9.43
CA SER A 134 -24.40 2.35 10.75
C SER A 134 -22.96 1.95 11.06
N CYS A 135 -22.58 2.04 12.34
CA CYS A 135 -21.30 1.60 12.84
C CYS A 135 -21.49 0.95 14.21
N THR A 136 -20.95 -0.26 14.34
CA THR A 136 -20.92 -1.04 15.57
C THR A 136 -19.52 -1.61 15.78
N TYR A 137 -18.91 -1.39 16.94
CA TYR A 137 -17.62 -1.97 17.31
C TYR A 137 -17.79 -2.84 18.55
N ARG A 138 -17.39 -4.11 18.50
CA ARG A 138 -17.57 -5.10 19.58
C ARG A 138 -19.02 -5.23 20.09
N GLY A 139 -20.01 -4.99 19.22
CA GLY A 139 -21.44 -4.98 19.58
C GLY A 139 -21.96 -3.67 20.17
N VAL A 140 -21.12 -2.63 20.33
CA VAL A 140 -21.52 -1.30 20.85
C VAL A 140 -21.66 -0.32 19.68
N PRO A 141 -22.77 0.46 19.58
CA PRO A 141 -22.96 1.43 18.51
C PRO A 141 -21.96 2.60 18.64
N CYS A 142 -21.37 2.98 17.51
CA CYS A 142 -20.29 3.97 17.46
C CYS A 142 -20.75 5.42 17.69
N LYS A 143 -22.04 5.72 17.51
CA LYS A 143 -22.58 7.10 17.40
C LYS A 143 -22.17 8.03 18.56
N ASN A 144 -22.10 7.52 19.79
CA ASN A 144 -21.85 8.35 20.99
C ASN A 144 -20.37 8.49 21.39
N PHE A 145 -19.50 7.56 20.99
CA PHE A 145 -18.12 7.47 21.49
C PHE A 145 -17.04 7.48 20.40
N SER A 146 -17.41 7.32 19.12
CA SER A 146 -16.42 7.12 18.05
C SER A 146 -15.88 8.38 17.39
N SER A 147 -16.49 9.55 17.63
CA SER A 147 -16.11 10.82 16.98
C SER A 147 -14.64 11.20 17.19
N ILE A 148 -14.01 10.71 18.26
CA ILE A 148 -12.57 10.87 18.57
C ILE A 148 -11.66 9.87 17.84
N PHE A 149 -12.20 8.73 17.39
CA PHE A 149 -11.47 7.67 16.69
C PHE A 149 -11.57 7.78 15.16
N TRP A 150 -12.49 8.62 14.65
CA TRP A 150 -12.64 8.92 13.24
C TRP A 150 -11.87 10.18 12.84
N ARG A 151 -10.96 10.04 11.87
CA ARG A 151 -10.24 11.13 11.23
C ARG A 151 -10.58 11.19 9.74
N LYS A 152 -10.62 12.39 9.15
CA LYS A 152 -10.77 12.60 7.70
C LYS A 152 -9.43 13.02 7.10
N PHE A 153 -9.16 12.62 5.86
CA PHE A 153 -8.13 13.22 5.00
C PHE A 153 -8.61 13.25 3.54
N TRP A 154 -8.03 14.14 2.73
CA TRP A 154 -8.32 14.20 1.30
C TRP A 154 -7.34 13.34 0.49
N HIS A 155 -7.85 12.55 -0.43
CA HIS A 155 -7.07 11.79 -1.40
C HIS A 155 -7.42 12.23 -2.82
N TYR A 156 -6.41 12.66 -3.60
CA TYR A 156 -6.60 13.25 -4.94
C TYR A 156 -7.48 12.41 -5.90
N LYS A 157 -7.47 11.07 -5.77
CA LYS A 157 -8.29 10.15 -6.59
C LYS A 157 -9.64 9.77 -5.97
N TYR A 158 -9.77 9.79 -4.64
CA TYR A 158 -10.89 9.16 -3.90
C TYR A 158 -11.64 10.15 -2.98
N GLY A 159 -11.27 11.42 -3.02
CA GLY A 159 -11.90 12.49 -2.24
C GLY A 159 -11.71 12.31 -0.75
N ASN A 160 -12.80 12.48 0.00
CA ASN A 160 -12.83 12.33 1.45
C ASN A 160 -12.64 10.85 1.85
N CYS A 161 -11.49 10.55 2.42
CA CYS A 161 -11.19 9.27 3.07
C CYS A 161 -11.38 9.38 4.58
N PHE A 162 -11.99 8.37 5.18
CA PHE A 162 -12.29 8.27 6.61
C PHE A 162 -11.49 7.14 7.25
N VAL A 163 -10.80 7.47 8.35
CA VAL A 163 -9.88 6.57 9.03
C VAL A 163 -10.39 6.30 10.44
N PHE A 164 -10.66 5.05 10.74
CA PHE A 164 -11.01 4.55 12.07
C PHE A 164 -9.77 4.09 12.84
N ASN A 165 -9.73 4.38 14.13
CA ASN A 165 -8.73 3.91 15.10
C ASN A 165 -7.27 4.26 14.74
N SER A 166 -7.03 5.42 14.14
CA SER A 166 -5.68 5.88 13.75
C SER A 166 -4.73 6.19 14.92
N GLY A 167 -5.20 6.10 16.17
CA GLY A 167 -4.44 6.53 17.36
C GLY A 167 -4.25 8.05 17.47
N LYS A 168 -4.92 8.84 16.62
CA LYS A 168 -4.92 10.31 16.65
C LYS A 168 -6.31 10.89 16.55
N THR A 169 -6.55 12.00 17.25
CA THR A 169 -7.79 12.78 17.21
C THR A 169 -7.90 13.55 15.89
N LYS A 170 -9.06 14.19 15.64
CA LYS A 170 -9.26 15.10 14.50
C LYS A 170 -8.22 16.24 14.45
N SER A 171 -7.80 16.74 15.61
CA SER A 171 -6.78 17.79 15.75
C SER A 171 -5.33 17.29 15.66
N GLY A 172 -5.12 15.96 15.52
CA GLY A 172 -3.79 15.35 15.40
C GLY A 172 -3.13 14.97 16.74
N GLU A 173 -3.79 15.23 17.87
CA GLU A 173 -3.34 14.81 19.21
C GLU A 173 -3.46 13.30 19.39
N ASN A 174 -2.76 12.71 20.36
CA ASN A 174 -2.78 11.28 20.59
C ASN A 174 -4.13 10.82 21.20
N ALA A 175 -4.80 9.86 20.54
CA ALA A 175 -6.03 9.24 21.00
C ALA A 175 -5.76 7.80 21.52
N PRO A 176 -6.51 7.29 22.50
CA PRO A 176 -6.35 5.92 22.96
C PRO A 176 -6.70 4.93 21.84
N ILE A 177 -5.84 3.94 21.61
CA ILE A 177 -6.05 2.91 20.59
C ILE A 177 -7.07 1.89 21.08
N LEU A 178 -8.15 1.69 20.32
CA LEU A 178 -9.14 0.65 20.58
C LEU A 178 -8.50 -0.74 20.44
N LYS A 179 -8.84 -1.62 21.38
CA LYS A 179 -8.38 -3.01 21.41
C LYS A 179 -9.51 -3.99 21.20
N SER A 180 -9.22 -5.15 20.62
CA SER A 180 -10.11 -6.32 20.60
C SER A 180 -9.63 -7.38 21.59
N ASN A 181 -10.60 -8.00 22.28
CA ASN A 181 -10.36 -8.97 23.34
C ASN A 181 -10.94 -10.36 23.00
N LYS A 182 -11.61 -10.51 21.85
CA LYS A 182 -12.18 -11.77 21.35
C LYS A 182 -12.09 -11.82 19.83
N PRO A 183 -11.85 -12.99 19.21
CA PRO A 183 -11.90 -13.15 17.76
C PRO A 183 -13.36 -13.25 17.28
N GLY A 184 -13.56 -13.19 15.97
CA GLY A 184 -14.83 -13.42 15.29
C GLY A 184 -15.65 -12.17 14.96
N PRO A 185 -16.63 -12.27 14.03
CA PRO A 185 -17.28 -11.11 13.41
C PRO A 185 -18.01 -10.18 14.37
N SER A 186 -18.67 -10.73 15.39
CA SER A 186 -19.42 -9.96 16.41
C SER A 186 -18.53 -9.10 17.32
N HIS A 187 -17.23 -9.42 17.39
CA HIS A 187 -16.24 -8.69 18.19
C HIS A 187 -15.32 -7.78 17.36
N GLY A 188 -15.57 -7.68 16.05
CA GLY A 188 -14.88 -6.76 15.15
C GLY A 188 -15.55 -5.39 15.02
N LEU A 189 -15.20 -4.71 13.93
CA LEU A 189 -15.86 -3.52 13.41
C LEU A 189 -16.88 -3.93 12.35
N ILE A 190 -18.14 -3.56 12.54
CA ILE A 190 -19.24 -3.76 11.60
C ILE A 190 -19.70 -2.38 11.13
N LEU A 191 -19.69 -2.18 9.82
CA LEU A 191 -20.12 -0.96 9.16
C LEU A 191 -21.18 -1.26 8.11
N GLU A 192 -22.14 -0.36 7.98
CA GLU A 192 -23.08 -0.32 6.87
C GLU A 192 -22.87 1.03 6.18
N LEU A 193 -22.58 0.98 4.89
CA LEU A 193 -22.04 2.09 4.12
C LEU A 193 -22.95 2.38 2.93
N ASN A 194 -23.10 3.66 2.61
CA ASN A 194 -23.82 4.16 1.44
C ASN A 194 -22.80 4.68 0.41
N VAL A 195 -22.82 4.10 -0.79
CA VAL A 195 -21.90 4.47 -1.88
C VAL A 195 -22.33 5.77 -2.57
N GLU A 196 -23.60 6.18 -2.46
CA GLU A 196 -24.16 7.37 -3.13
C GLU A 196 -23.91 7.38 -4.66
N GLN A 197 -24.32 6.32 -5.39
CA GLN A 197 -24.07 6.23 -6.84
C GLN A 197 -24.73 7.36 -7.65
N GLU A 198 -25.80 7.95 -7.14
CA GLU A 198 -26.50 9.12 -7.69
C GLU A 198 -25.58 10.36 -7.78
N GLU A 199 -24.59 10.47 -6.90
CA GLU A 199 -23.65 11.58 -6.83
C GLU A 199 -22.38 11.37 -7.69
N TYR A 200 -22.34 10.31 -8.50
CA TYR A 200 -21.14 9.94 -9.25
C TYR A 200 -20.92 10.79 -10.50
N VAL A 201 -19.70 11.33 -10.63
CA VAL A 201 -19.26 12.05 -11.82
C VAL A 201 -18.88 11.06 -12.93
N GLY A 202 -19.84 10.72 -13.79
CA GLY A 202 -19.75 9.59 -14.73
C GLY A 202 -18.56 9.56 -15.71
N GLN A 203 -17.95 10.69 -16.06
CA GLN A 203 -16.73 10.70 -16.89
C GLN A 203 -15.46 10.32 -16.10
N MET A 204 -15.51 10.37 -14.78
CA MET A 204 -14.37 10.22 -13.88
C MET A 204 -14.41 8.88 -13.11
N SER A 205 -15.61 8.45 -12.70
CA SER A 205 -15.86 7.35 -11.76
C SER A 205 -16.58 6.18 -12.46
N PRO A 206 -15.88 5.35 -13.27
CA PRO A 206 -16.49 4.24 -14.02
C PRO A 206 -16.80 3.01 -13.16
N GLU A 207 -16.15 2.89 -12.00
CA GLU A 207 -16.32 1.80 -11.04
C GLU A 207 -17.09 2.35 -9.83
N ALA A 208 -18.05 1.58 -9.29
CA ALA A 208 -18.81 1.95 -8.10
C ALA A 208 -18.50 1.03 -6.92
N GLY A 209 -18.22 1.63 -5.76
CA GLY A 209 -17.84 0.91 -4.56
C GLY A 209 -17.01 1.75 -3.59
N ILE A 210 -16.44 1.06 -2.59
CA ILE A 210 -15.62 1.67 -1.54
C ILE A 210 -14.24 1.00 -1.52
N LYS A 211 -13.19 1.81 -1.44
CA LYS A 211 -11.81 1.36 -1.28
C LYS A 211 -11.51 1.26 0.21
N LEU A 212 -11.12 0.08 0.65
CA LEU A 212 -10.80 -0.24 2.04
C LEU A 212 -9.31 -0.54 2.17
N ASP A 213 -8.59 0.19 3.02
CA ASP A 213 -7.20 -0.11 3.39
C ASP A 213 -7.12 -0.45 4.89
N ILE A 214 -6.29 -1.44 5.23
CA ILE A 214 -6.09 -1.92 6.61
C ILE A 214 -4.60 -1.88 6.91
N SER A 215 -4.21 -1.01 7.84
CA SER A 215 -2.81 -0.67 8.11
C SER A 215 -2.47 -0.71 9.60
N PRO A 216 -1.19 -0.88 9.96
CA PRO A 216 -0.71 -0.70 11.34
C PRO A 216 -0.78 0.77 11.77
N HIS A 217 -0.80 1.00 13.09
CA HIS A 217 -0.84 2.36 13.63
C HIS A 217 0.45 3.13 13.31
N GLY A 218 0.29 4.39 12.92
CA GLY A 218 1.41 5.29 12.59
C GLY A 218 1.85 5.26 11.12
N GLU A 219 1.40 4.29 10.31
CA GLU A 219 1.61 4.32 8.86
C GLU A 219 0.56 5.25 8.19
N MET A 220 0.93 5.86 7.06
CA MET A 220 -0.03 6.56 6.20
C MET A 220 -0.81 5.52 5.38
N PRO A 221 -2.15 5.62 5.25
CA PRO A 221 -2.92 4.68 4.44
C PRO A 221 -2.65 4.91 2.94
N PHE A 222 -2.52 3.81 2.19
CA PHE A 222 -2.26 3.80 0.75
C PHE A 222 -3.38 3.07 0.00
N PRO A 223 -4.62 3.62 -0.02
CA PRO A 223 -5.80 2.93 -0.55
C PRO A 223 -5.70 2.60 -2.03
N LEU A 224 -4.89 3.33 -2.81
CA LEU A 224 -4.65 3.02 -4.22
C LEU A 224 -3.85 1.73 -4.44
N GLU A 225 -2.83 1.48 -3.60
CA GLU A 225 -1.87 0.39 -3.79
C GLU A 225 -2.22 -0.87 -3.01
N ARG A 226 -2.68 -0.72 -1.76
CA ARG A 226 -2.97 -1.85 -0.85
C ARG A 226 -4.46 -2.12 -0.64
N GLY A 227 -5.33 -1.20 -1.08
CA GLY A 227 -6.75 -1.25 -0.75
C GLY A 227 -7.53 -2.37 -1.42
N LEU A 228 -8.40 -3.04 -0.68
CA LEU A 228 -9.43 -3.95 -1.17
C LEU A 228 -10.63 -3.16 -1.72
N SER A 229 -11.22 -3.61 -2.83
CA SER A 229 -12.42 -3.02 -3.41
C SER A 229 -13.68 -3.69 -2.84
N LEU A 230 -14.61 -2.91 -2.30
CA LEU A 230 -15.90 -3.37 -1.77
C LEU A 230 -17.02 -3.04 -2.76
N ALA A 231 -17.78 -4.05 -3.19
CA ALA A 231 -18.91 -3.89 -4.10
C ALA A 231 -20.21 -3.57 -3.34
N PRO A 232 -21.08 -2.68 -3.87
CA PRO A 232 -22.43 -2.49 -3.36
C PRO A 232 -23.29 -3.75 -3.55
N GLY A 233 -24.29 -3.92 -2.68
CA GLY A 233 -25.20 -5.07 -2.68
C GLY A 233 -24.66 -6.31 -1.98
N TYR A 234 -23.47 -6.22 -1.38
CA TYR A 234 -22.81 -7.32 -0.69
C TYR A 234 -22.41 -6.96 0.74
N ALA A 235 -22.50 -7.95 1.62
CA ALA A 235 -21.81 -8.00 2.91
C ALA A 235 -20.45 -8.64 2.71
N THR A 236 -19.38 -7.84 2.79
CA THR A 236 -17.99 -8.29 2.74
C THR A 236 -17.46 -8.51 4.16
N MET A 237 -17.05 -9.73 4.44
CA MET A 237 -16.41 -10.16 5.68
C MET A 237 -14.91 -10.24 5.45
N ILE A 238 -14.12 -9.66 6.35
CA ILE A 238 -12.67 -9.62 6.26
C ILE A 238 -12.08 -10.10 7.57
N GLY A 239 -11.60 -11.33 7.52
CA GLY A 239 -10.81 -11.92 8.58
C GLY A 239 -9.35 -11.51 8.46
N MET A 240 -8.72 -11.24 9.60
CA MET A 240 -7.33 -10.80 9.68
C MET A 240 -6.47 -11.79 10.49
N ARG A 241 -5.28 -12.06 9.97
CA ARG A 241 -4.12 -12.72 10.62
C ARG A 241 -2.88 -11.81 10.41
N LYS A 242 -1.66 -12.23 10.80
CA LYS A 242 -0.41 -11.48 10.47
C LYS A 242 0.39 -12.10 9.31
N ALA A 243 1.27 -11.35 8.62
CA ALA A 243 2.13 -11.88 7.55
C ALA A 243 3.45 -11.11 7.29
N CYS A 244 4.54 -11.88 7.12
CA CYS A 244 5.91 -11.42 6.77
C CYS A 244 6.46 -12.07 5.45
N ARG A 245 6.00 -13.28 5.10
CA ARG A 245 6.64 -14.18 4.11
C ARG A 245 6.71 -13.70 2.64
N LYS A 246 6.06 -12.59 2.25
CA LYS A 246 5.90 -12.19 0.83
C LYS A 246 7.06 -11.34 0.28
N SER A 247 7.70 -10.51 1.09
CA SER A 247 8.77 -9.59 0.65
C SER A 247 10.01 -10.33 0.10
N CYS A 248 10.36 -11.48 0.70
CA CYS A 248 11.50 -12.28 0.22
C CYS A 248 11.27 -12.94 -1.15
N LEU A 249 10.01 -13.20 -1.54
CA LEU A 249 9.72 -13.71 -2.89
C LEU A 249 10.10 -12.66 -3.95
N ALA A 250 9.75 -11.39 -3.72
CA ALA A 250 10.11 -10.28 -4.60
C ALA A 250 11.64 -10.13 -4.73
N TYR A 251 12.36 -10.16 -3.60
CA TYR A 251 13.83 -10.09 -3.58
C TYR A 251 14.48 -11.23 -4.38
N ASN A 252 14.01 -12.47 -4.25
CA ASN A 252 14.58 -13.60 -4.99
C ASN A 252 14.24 -13.59 -6.48
N GLN A 253 13.07 -13.05 -6.88
CA GLN A 253 12.76 -12.79 -8.28
C GLN A 253 13.76 -11.78 -8.85
N LEU A 254 13.95 -10.64 -8.19
CA LEU A 254 14.92 -9.62 -8.62
C LEU A 254 16.36 -10.16 -8.68
N LYS A 255 16.80 -10.91 -7.67
CA LYS A 255 18.17 -11.45 -7.60
C LYS A 255 18.49 -12.48 -8.69
N ARG A 256 17.52 -13.30 -9.10
CA ARG A 256 17.75 -14.40 -10.06
C ARG A 256 17.28 -14.08 -11.48
N CYS A 257 16.18 -13.35 -11.63
CA CYS A 257 15.58 -13.01 -12.91
C CYS A 257 15.83 -11.54 -13.31
N ARG A 258 16.53 -10.74 -12.50
CA ARG A 258 16.86 -9.31 -12.71
C ARG A 258 15.66 -8.36 -12.83
N CYS A 259 14.46 -8.87 -12.57
CA CYS A 259 13.20 -8.13 -12.59
C CYS A 259 12.23 -8.75 -11.57
N MET A 260 11.11 -8.09 -11.28
CA MET A 260 10.08 -8.58 -10.36
C MET A 260 8.67 -8.57 -10.97
N GLN A 261 7.77 -9.42 -10.47
CA GLN A 261 6.36 -9.40 -10.89
C GLN A 261 5.69 -8.09 -10.47
N TYR A 262 4.79 -7.56 -11.32
CA TYR A 262 4.06 -6.28 -11.17
C TYR A 262 3.26 -6.13 -9.85
N GLN A 263 2.99 -7.25 -9.16
CA GLN A 263 2.33 -7.28 -7.85
C GLN A 263 3.21 -6.81 -6.67
N PHE A 264 4.47 -6.45 -6.93
CA PHE A 264 5.42 -5.96 -5.95
C PHE A 264 5.84 -4.51 -6.27
N PRO A 265 5.95 -3.61 -5.28
CA PRO A 265 6.29 -2.22 -5.52
C PRO A 265 7.72 -2.08 -6.05
N GLY A 266 7.87 -1.48 -7.23
CA GLY A 266 9.16 -1.24 -7.87
C GLY A 266 9.87 -0.01 -7.31
N SER A 267 11.17 -0.13 -7.04
CA SER A 267 12.05 1.00 -6.73
C SER A 267 12.78 1.47 -8.00
N SER A 268 13.14 2.74 -8.05
CA SER A 268 13.58 3.48 -9.26
C SER A 268 14.80 2.94 -10.01
N ASN A 269 15.52 1.96 -9.46
CA ASN A 269 16.71 1.34 -10.08
C ASN A 269 16.45 -0.03 -10.73
N TYR A 270 15.24 -0.61 -10.65
CA TYR A 270 14.97 -1.96 -11.17
C TYR A 270 13.62 -2.10 -11.88
N GLY A 271 13.61 -2.79 -13.03
CA GLY A 271 12.42 -2.95 -13.87
C GLY A 271 11.45 -4.05 -13.44
N ILE A 272 10.17 -3.87 -13.80
CA ILE A 272 9.13 -4.91 -13.73
C ILE A 272 9.42 -5.96 -14.82
N CYS A 273 9.22 -7.24 -14.52
CA CYS A 273 9.38 -8.31 -15.52
C CYS A 273 8.33 -8.20 -16.62
N ASN A 274 8.77 -8.24 -17.87
CA ASN A 274 7.86 -8.54 -18.97
C ASN A 274 7.48 -10.03 -18.91
N VAL A 275 6.21 -10.32 -18.63
CA VAL A 275 5.68 -11.70 -18.52
C VAL A 275 5.30 -12.31 -19.88
N ILE A 276 5.36 -11.53 -20.96
CA ILE A 276 5.21 -12.00 -22.35
C ILE A 276 6.49 -12.76 -22.79
N ASP A 277 7.65 -12.38 -22.23
CA ASP A 277 8.94 -13.00 -22.53
C ASP A 277 9.06 -14.42 -21.92
N LYS A 278 9.07 -15.43 -22.79
CA LYS A 278 9.11 -16.87 -22.43
C LYS A 278 10.28 -17.23 -21.46
N PRO A 279 11.55 -16.83 -21.68
CA PRO A 279 12.63 -17.09 -20.73
C PRO A 279 12.42 -16.39 -19.37
N THR A 280 11.94 -15.15 -19.32
CA THR A 280 11.60 -14.47 -18.06
C THR A 280 10.49 -15.20 -17.30
N LEU A 281 9.43 -15.64 -17.99
CA LEU A 281 8.34 -16.43 -17.40
C LEU A 281 8.84 -17.78 -16.81
N LYS A 282 9.78 -18.44 -17.51
CA LYS A 282 10.43 -19.68 -17.05
C LYS A 282 11.31 -19.45 -15.82
N CYS A 283 12.00 -18.32 -15.73
CA CYS A 283 12.75 -17.94 -14.52
C CYS A 283 11.82 -17.67 -13.33
N LEU A 284 10.78 -16.85 -13.53
CA LEU A 284 9.81 -16.49 -12.48
C LEU A 284 9.10 -17.72 -11.91
N SER A 285 8.60 -18.61 -12.76
CA SER A 285 7.95 -19.86 -12.33
C SER A 285 8.90 -20.79 -11.56
N GLY A 286 10.18 -20.86 -11.96
CA GLY A 286 11.23 -21.56 -11.21
C GLY A 286 11.44 -21.00 -9.80
N VAL A 287 11.56 -19.66 -9.66
CA VAL A 287 11.66 -18.98 -8.35
C VAL A 287 10.40 -19.22 -7.52
N GLN A 288 9.23 -19.12 -8.13
CA GLN A 288 7.93 -19.30 -7.44
C GLN A 288 7.73 -20.75 -6.97
N LYS A 289 8.29 -21.75 -7.68
CA LYS A 289 8.36 -23.15 -7.23
C LYS A 289 9.32 -23.31 -6.05
N MET A 290 10.55 -22.78 -6.14
CA MET A 290 11.52 -22.82 -5.04
C MET A 290 11.01 -22.11 -3.77
N PHE A 291 10.19 -21.07 -3.91
CA PHE A 291 9.52 -20.40 -2.79
C PHE A 291 8.47 -21.29 -2.11
N LYS A 292 7.64 -21.99 -2.90
CA LYS A 292 6.66 -22.96 -2.37
C LYS A 292 7.35 -24.12 -1.64
N GLU A 293 8.50 -24.57 -2.15
CA GLU A 293 9.34 -25.62 -1.58
C GLU A 293 10.30 -25.13 -0.47
N ASN A 294 10.22 -23.87 -0.02
CA ASN A 294 11.10 -23.22 0.98
C ASN A 294 12.62 -23.20 0.65
N LYS A 295 13.03 -23.53 -0.58
CA LYS A 295 14.44 -23.60 -1.04
C LYS A 295 15.13 -22.26 -1.32
N LEU A 296 14.49 -21.13 -0.99
CA LEU A 296 15.02 -19.78 -1.24
C LEU A 296 15.64 -19.11 0.00
N ASN A 297 15.80 -19.85 1.10
CA ASN A 297 16.25 -19.34 2.41
C ASN A 297 15.45 -18.09 2.86
N CYS A 298 14.18 -17.99 2.46
CA CYS A 298 13.35 -16.83 2.76
C CYS A 298 12.97 -16.69 4.23
N THR A 299 13.08 -17.78 4.97
CA THR A 299 13.00 -17.84 6.44
C THR A 299 14.26 -17.26 7.12
N THR A 300 15.33 -17.01 6.37
CA THR A 300 16.66 -16.63 6.90
C THR A 300 17.14 -15.29 6.34
N SER A 301 16.82 -14.95 5.08
CA SER A 301 17.15 -13.65 4.46
C SER A 301 16.10 -12.56 4.71
N CYS A 302 15.01 -12.89 5.39
CA CYS A 302 14.00 -11.94 5.86
C CYS A 302 13.88 -12.06 7.39
N PRO A 303 14.90 -11.63 8.15
CA PRO A 303 14.69 -11.36 9.56
C PRO A 303 13.63 -10.25 9.66
N PRO A 304 12.61 -10.37 10.52
CA PRO A 304 11.63 -9.31 10.67
C PRO A 304 12.34 -8.04 11.16
N PRO A 305 11.91 -6.82 10.75
CA PRO A 305 12.28 -5.64 11.52
C PRO A 305 11.84 -5.86 12.97
N CYS A 306 12.57 -5.31 13.95
CA CYS A 306 12.38 -5.59 15.38
C CYS A 306 10.93 -5.35 15.89
N ARG A 307 10.10 -4.69 15.08
CA ARG A 307 8.65 -4.71 15.19
C ARG A 307 7.98 -4.63 13.80
N GLU A 308 7.54 -5.77 13.26
CA GLU A 308 6.69 -5.83 12.05
C GLU A 308 5.22 -6.12 12.43
N GLU A 309 4.28 -5.29 11.93
CA GLU A 309 2.83 -5.45 12.17
C GLU A 309 2.06 -5.51 10.83
N GLY A 310 2.37 -6.49 9.97
CA GLY A 310 1.64 -6.71 8.72
C GLY A 310 0.39 -7.59 8.90
N TYR A 311 -0.73 -7.23 8.26
CA TYR A 311 -1.99 -8.00 8.30
C TYR A 311 -2.20 -8.84 7.03
N LYS A 312 -2.40 -10.16 7.21
CA LYS A 312 -2.91 -11.07 6.18
C LYS A 312 -4.43 -11.03 6.21
N MET A 313 -5.06 -10.67 5.09
CA MET A 313 -6.52 -10.62 4.97
C MET A 313 -7.07 -11.86 4.26
N SER A 314 -8.22 -12.34 4.71
CA SER A 314 -9.08 -13.30 4.03
C SER A 314 -10.45 -12.63 3.83
N SER A 315 -10.96 -12.59 2.60
CA SER A 315 -12.27 -11.99 2.31
C SER A 315 -13.30 -13.06 1.90
N SER A 316 -14.52 -12.91 2.40
CA SER A 316 -15.70 -13.62 1.91
C SER A 316 -16.86 -12.64 1.72
N PHE A 317 -17.83 -13.00 0.88
CA PHE A 317 -18.93 -12.12 0.50
C PHE A 317 -20.27 -12.86 0.52
N ALA A 318 -21.32 -12.17 0.91
CA ALA A 318 -22.71 -12.62 0.89
C ALA A 318 -23.61 -11.50 0.37
N LEU A 319 -24.81 -11.83 -0.13
CA LEU A 319 -25.78 -10.83 -0.61
C LEU A 319 -26.34 -9.98 0.54
N TRP A 320 -26.47 -8.67 0.36
CA TRP A 320 -27.00 -7.76 1.39
C TRP A 320 -27.80 -6.57 0.81
N PRO A 321 -28.98 -6.24 1.38
CA PRO A 321 -29.80 -7.07 2.28
C PRO A 321 -30.33 -8.34 1.59
N SER A 322 -30.90 -9.27 2.37
CA SER A 322 -31.65 -10.39 1.82
C SER A 322 -33.07 -9.95 1.42
N GLU A 323 -33.70 -10.65 0.46
CA GLU A 323 -35.01 -10.28 -0.10
C GLU A 323 -36.13 -10.12 0.94
N LYS A 324 -36.09 -10.90 2.03
CA LYS A 324 -37.05 -10.81 3.14
C LYS A 324 -36.73 -9.68 4.13
N TYR A 325 -35.48 -9.22 4.18
CA TYR A 325 -35.00 -8.20 5.12
C TYR A 325 -34.98 -6.79 4.52
N GLU A 326 -34.84 -6.66 3.19
CA GLU A 326 -34.84 -5.41 2.43
C GLU A 326 -35.94 -4.41 2.86
N PRO A 327 -37.25 -4.77 2.93
CA PRO A 327 -38.29 -3.82 3.35
C PRO A 327 -38.20 -3.40 4.83
N ILE A 328 -37.71 -4.27 5.72
CA ILE A 328 -37.51 -3.95 7.14
C ILE A 328 -36.32 -2.99 7.30
N TYR A 329 -35.30 -3.17 6.46
CA TYR A 329 -34.11 -2.32 6.44
C TYR A 329 -34.43 -0.92 5.91
N GLU A 330 -35.25 -0.81 4.87
CA GLU A 330 -35.78 0.45 4.34
C GLU A 330 -36.54 1.25 5.41
N GLU A 331 -37.46 0.59 6.14
CA GLU A 331 -38.22 1.23 7.23
C GLU A 331 -37.30 1.74 8.35
N ALA A 332 -36.23 1.00 8.68
CA ALA A 332 -35.24 1.42 9.68
C ALA A 332 -34.42 2.64 9.22
N LEU A 333 -34.01 2.69 7.95
CA LEU A 333 -33.28 3.83 7.38
C LEU A 333 -34.11 5.11 7.33
N GLN A 334 -35.39 4.99 6.94
CA GLN A 334 -36.34 6.10 6.93
C GLN A 334 -36.55 6.68 8.35
N LYS A 335 -36.66 5.83 9.37
CA LYS A 335 -36.78 6.26 10.79
C LYS A 335 -35.55 7.00 11.31
N GLU A 336 -34.35 6.71 10.81
CA GLU A 336 -33.13 7.47 11.16
C GLU A 336 -32.96 8.77 10.34
N HIS A 337 -33.93 9.16 9.50
CA HIS A 337 -33.82 10.29 8.56
C HIS A 337 -32.62 10.17 7.58
N LYS A 338 -32.06 8.97 7.40
CA LYS A 338 -31.00 8.71 6.43
C LYS A 338 -31.61 8.48 5.05
N ILE A 339 -31.89 9.58 4.36
CA ILE A 339 -32.47 9.57 3.01
C ILE A 339 -31.42 9.00 2.04
N LEU A 340 -31.55 7.73 1.68
CA LEU A 340 -30.96 7.23 0.42
C LEU A 340 -31.75 7.86 -0.72
N PHE A 341 -31.11 8.72 -1.51
CA PHE A 341 -31.70 9.37 -2.69
C PHE A 341 -31.78 8.42 -3.92
N THR A 342 -32.04 7.14 -3.66
CA THR A 342 -32.55 6.20 -4.66
C THR A 342 -33.84 6.73 -5.27
N LYS A 343 -33.85 6.89 -6.60
CA LYS A 343 -35.08 7.15 -7.35
C LYS A 343 -36.11 6.06 -7.03
N ILE A 344 -37.36 6.50 -6.85
CA ILE A 344 -38.53 5.64 -6.62
C ILE A 344 -38.52 4.48 -7.63
N GLY A 345 -38.44 3.24 -7.12
CA GLY A 345 -38.41 2.01 -7.92
C GLY A 345 -37.02 1.39 -8.21
N SER A 346 -35.92 1.92 -7.64
CA SER A 346 -34.59 1.30 -7.75
C SER A 346 -34.18 0.58 -6.45
N SER A 347 -33.81 -0.71 -6.53
CA SER A 347 -33.38 -1.48 -5.35
C SER A 347 -32.16 -0.83 -4.68
N HIS A 348 -32.28 -0.61 -3.37
CA HIS A 348 -31.29 0.04 -2.53
C HIS A 348 -29.95 -0.71 -2.47
N ARG A 349 -29.92 -1.99 -2.86
CA ARG A 349 -28.70 -2.80 -3.05
C ARG A 349 -27.66 -2.14 -3.95
N LYS A 350 -28.04 -1.23 -4.86
CA LYS A 350 -27.08 -0.48 -5.68
C LYS A 350 -26.19 0.46 -4.85
N ASN A 351 -26.72 0.96 -3.72
CA ASN A 351 -26.04 1.96 -2.93
C ASN A 351 -25.50 1.42 -1.60
N VAL A 352 -26.18 0.45 -0.98
CA VAL A 352 -25.77 -0.06 0.33
C VAL A 352 -24.74 -1.19 0.22
N CYS A 353 -23.70 -1.16 1.04
CA CYS A 353 -22.80 -2.29 1.26
C CYS A 353 -22.57 -2.50 2.76
N LYS A 354 -22.22 -3.73 3.16
CA LYS A 354 -21.92 -4.06 4.55
C LYS A 354 -20.50 -4.56 4.67
N LEU A 355 -19.77 -4.09 5.67
CA LEU A 355 -18.37 -4.41 5.92
C LEU A 355 -18.22 -4.96 7.33
N GLN A 356 -17.51 -6.09 7.47
CA GLN A 356 -17.18 -6.68 8.77
C GLN A 356 -15.68 -6.98 8.84
N VAL A 357 -14.94 -6.24 9.67
CA VAL A 357 -13.49 -6.39 9.85
C VAL A 357 -13.20 -6.97 11.23
N PHE A 358 -12.61 -8.17 11.30
CA PHE A 358 -12.39 -8.89 12.55
C PHE A 358 -11.12 -9.76 12.53
N TYR A 359 -10.63 -10.13 13.72
CA TYR A 359 -9.58 -11.13 13.86
C TYR A 359 -10.19 -12.54 13.75
N GLU A 360 -9.65 -13.40 12.88
CA GLU A 360 -10.10 -14.79 12.76
C GLU A 360 -9.72 -15.60 14.01
N GLU A 361 -8.52 -15.36 14.52
CA GLU A 361 -7.94 -15.96 15.72
C GLU A 361 -7.20 -14.85 16.49
N LEU A 362 -7.17 -14.91 17.83
CA LEU A 362 -6.36 -14.00 18.66
C LEU A 362 -4.92 -14.47 18.87
N ASN A 363 -4.50 -15.52 18.17
CA ASN A 363 -3.21 -16.16 18.38
C ASN A 363 -2.07 -15.20 18.01
N LEU A 364 -1.39 -14.68 19.03
CA LEU A 364 -0.14 -13.96 18.88
C LEU A 364 1.00 -14.96 18.72
N GLU A 365 1.43 -15.18 17.48
CA GLU A 365 2.78 -15.73 17.23
C GLU A 365 3.82 -14.67 17.60
N MET A 366 4.15 -14.56 18.89
CA MET A 366 5.31 -13.80 19.37
C MET A 366 6.52 -14.72 19.39
N ILE A 367 7.44 -14.51 18.45
CA ILE A 367 8.75 -15.15 18.45
C ILE A 367 9.72 -14.18 19.13
N THR A 368 10.13 -14.49 20.36
CA THR A 368 11.11 -13.70 21.12
C THR A 368 12.46 -14.41 21.08
N GLU A 369 13.47 -13.78 20.47
CA GLU A 369 14.84 -14.28 20.54
C GLU A 369 15.43 -14.04 21.93
N GLN A 370 16.06 -15.07 22.50
CA GLN A 370 16.91 -14.99 23.68
C GLN A 370 18.36 -15.27 23.26
N ARG A 371 19.34 -14.76 24.02
CA ARG A 371 20.75 -15.02 23.72
C ARG A 371 21.03 -16.51 23.89
N SER A 372 21.56 -17.15 22.85
CA SER A 372 21.91 -18.58 22.88
C SER A 372 23.28 -18.86 23.51
N TYR A 373 23.94 -17.83 24.03
CA TYR A 373 25.26 -17.87 24.62
C TYR A 373 25.39 -16.66 25.55
N GLU A 374 25.57 -16.91 26.84
CA GLU A 374 25.73 -15.87 27.83
C GLU A 374 27.21 -15.55 28.07
N ILE A 375 27.49 -14.46 28.80
CA ILE A 375 28.87 -14.09 29.15
C ILE A 375 29.50 -15.16 30.06
N GLU A 376 28.65 -15.88 30.80
CA GLU A 376 29.01 -17.01 31.66
C GLU A 376 29.55 -18.19 30.83
N ASP A 377 28.84 -18.58 29.76
CA ASP A 377 29.30 -19.61 28.81
C ASP A 377 30.61 -19.19 28.12
N PHE A 378 30.73 -17.93 27.72
CA PHE A 378 31.95 -17.38 27.10
C PHE A 378 33.19 -17.51 27.97
N VAL A 379 33.08 -17.16 29.24
CA VAL A 379 34.19 -17.27 30.20
C VAL A 379 34.48 -18.74 30.52
N SER A 380 33.45 -19.59 30.59
CA SER A 380 33.58 -21.03 30.80
C SER A 380 34.39 -21.71 29.68
N ASP A 381 34.03 -21.48 28.41
CA ASP A 381 34.70 -22.12 27.27
C ASP A 381 36.16 -21.66 27.10
N ILE A 382 36.45 -20.37 27.32
CA ILE A 382 37.82 -19.84 27.30
C ILE A 382 38.64 -20.45 28.46
N GLY A 383 38.07 -20.49 29.67
CA GLY A 383 38.73 -21.11 30.82
C GLY A 383 39.01 -22.60 30.61
N GLY A 384 38.05 -23.34 30.04
CA GLY A 384 38.18 -24.75 29.71
C GLY A 384 39.28 -25.03 28.68
N GLN A 385 39.35 -24.25 27.60
CA GLN A 385 40.38 -24.42 26.57
C GLN A 385 41.77 -24.05 27.09
N LEU A 386 41.93 -22.93 27.80
CA LEU A 386 43.22 -22.52 28.35
C LEU A 386 43.73 -23.49 29.44
N GLY A 387 42.81 -24.00 30.28
CA GLY A 387 43.11 -25.02 31.28
C GLY A 387 43.52 -26.36 30.67
N LEU A 388 42.85 -26.81 29.61
CA LEU A 388 43.11 -28.12 28.99
C LEU A 388 44.45 -28.18 28.24
N TRP A 389 44.79 -27.13 27.48
CA TRP A 389 45.95 -27.16 26.56
C TRP A 389 47.24 -26.63 27.18
N ILE A 390 47.16 -25.64 28.07
CA ILE A 390 48.32 -24.94 28.64
C ILE A 390 48.46 -25.21 30.15
N GLY A 391 47.40 -25.74 30.80
CA GLY A 391 47.31 -25.76 32.27
C GLY A 391 47.08 -24.37 32.87
N PHE A 392 46.72 -23.39 32.05
CA PHE A 392 46.57 -22.00 32.47
C PHE A 392 45.27 -21.81 33.25
N SER A 393 45.38 -21.25 34.45
CA SER A 393 44.28 -21.01 35.38
C SER A 393 44.30 -19.58 35.94
N VAL A 394 43.25 -19.21 36.65
CA VAL A 394 43.18 -17.92 37.37
C VAL A 394 44.32 -17.78 38.39
N LEU A 395 44.78 -18.90 38.98
CA LEU A 395 45.92 -18.91 39.90
C LEU A 395 47.23 -18.59 39.18
N THR A 396 47.50 -19.19 38.02
CA THR A 396 48.70 -18.85 37.23
C THR A 396 48.67 -17.40 36.75
N ALA A 397 47.49 -16.84 36.46
CA ALA A 397 47.35 -15.42 36.14
C ALA A 397 47.69 -14.50 37.33
N ALA A 398 47.31 -14.91 38.56
CA ALA A 398 47.67 -14.21 39.79
C ALA A 398 49.19 -14.28 40.07
N GLU A 399 49.82 -15.43 39.85
CA GLU A 399 51.29 -15.59 39.97
C GLU A 399 52.05 -14.68 38.98
N PHE A 400 51.59 -14.58 37.72
CA PHE A 400 52.16 -13.62 36.78
C PHE A 400 51.96 -12.17 37.22
N LEU A 401 50.78 -11.81 37.76
CA LEU A 401 50.52 -10.46 38.29
C LEU A 401 51.41 -10.13 39.50
N GLU A 402 51.60 -11.08 40.43
CA GLU A 402 52.54 -10.92 41.55
C GLU A 402 53.96 -10.70 41.04
N LEU A 403 54.42 -11.54 40.10
CA LEU A 403 55.74 -11.41 39.48
C LEU A 403 55.91 -10.04 38.78
N PHE A 404 54.91 -9.58 38.04
CA PHE A 404 54.94 -8.25 37.42
C PHE A 404 54.99 -7.13 38.47
N MET A 405 54.24 -7.23 39.57
CA MET A 405 54.30 -6.23 40.65
C MET A 405 55.65 -6.24 41.38
N LEU A 406 56.24 -7.41 41.63
CA LEU A 406 57.57 -7.56 42.22
C LEU A 406 58.67 -6.99 41.30
N ILE A 407 58.61 -7.28 40.00
CA ILE A 407 59.52 -6.70 39.00
C ILE A 407 59.34 -5.18 38.93
N PHE A 408 58.11 -4.68 38.86
CA PHE A 408 57.83 -3.25 38.82
C PHE A 408 58.35 -2.53 40.08
N HIS A 409 58.13 -3.11 41.27
CA HIS A 409 58.66 -2.59 42.52
C HIS A 409 60.20 -2.63 42.59
N ALA A 410 60.83 -3.69 42.06
CA ALA A 410 62.29 -3.78 41.96
C ALA A 410 62.89 -2.76 40.98
N VAL A 411 62.24 -2.54 39.84
CA VAL A 411 62.61 -1.50 38.85
C VAL A 411 62.46 -0.10 39.47
N LEU A 412 61.35 0.19 40.15
CA LEU A 412 61.17 1.45 40.88
C LEU A 412 62.26 1.67 41.94
N LYS A 413 62.63 0.61 42.70
CA LYS A 413 63.70 0.68 43.71
C LYS A 413 65.09 0.90 43.07
N SER A 414 65.36 0.31 41.91
CA SER A 414 66.59 0.53 41.13
C SER A 414 66.68 1.95 40.56
N CYS A 415 65.57 2.47 40.02
CA CYS A 415 65.46 3.86 39.56
C CYS A 415 65.59 4.87 40.73
N GLY A 416 65.08 4.52 41.92
CA GLY A 416 65.31 5.28 43.15
C GLY A 416 66.79 5.34 43.54
N ALA A 417 67.47 4.19 43.56
CA ALA A 417 68.89 4.11 43.92
C ALA A 417 69.81 4.91 42.97
N LYS A 418 69.53 4.91 41.66
CA LYS A 418 70.27 5.74 40.68
C LYS A 418 70.14 7.24 40.93
N LYS A 419 69.03 7.70 41.53
CA LYS A 419 68.85 9.12 41.88
C LYS A 419 69.73 9.56 43.05
N THR A 420 70.06 8.67 43.98
CA THR A 420 70.92 8.98 45.13
C THR A 420 72.41 9.04 44.75
N GLN A 421 72.90 8.18 43.84
CA GLN A 421 74.29 8.24 43.40
C GLN A 421 74.61 9.50 42.59
N ASN A 422 73.69 9.96 41.73
CA ASN A 422 73.94 11.13 40.88
C ASN A 422 73.85 12.48 41.63
N SER A 423 73.36 12.49 42.89
CA SER A 423 73.37 13.68 43.75
C SER A 423 74.64 13.80 44.60
N ASN A 424 75.36 12.69 44.82
CA ASN A 424 76.59 12.68 45.63
C ASN A 424 77.85 13.04 44.83
N HIS A 425 77.79 13.06 43.49
CA HIS A 425 78.93 13.41 42.64
C HIS A 425 79.04 14.90 42.29
N ILE A 426 78.07 15.72 42.71
CA ILE A 426 78.03 17.18 42.43
C ILE A 426 78.50 18.00 43.66
N HIS A 427 78.56 17.40 44.85
CA HIS A 427 78.81 18.12 46.10
C HIS A 427 80.25 18.08 46.61
N GLN A 428 81.22 17.62 45.81
CA GLN A 428 82.63 17.45 46.22
C GLN A 428 83.64 18.40 45.54
N ASP A 429 83.23 19.20 44.56
CA ASP A 429 84.11 20.14 43.81
C ASP A 429 83.92 21.62 44.19
N SER A 430 83.42 21.93 45.40
CA SER A 430 83.14 23.32 45.82
C SER A 430 83.61 23.68 47.24
N VAL A 431 84.80 23.23 47.63
CA VAL A 431 85.57 23.80 48.76
C VAL A 431 87.04 23.95 48.36
N ALA A 432 87.38 25.15 47.88
CA ALA A 432 88.72 25.71 47.76
C ALA A 432 88.62 27.24 47.91
#